data_AF-A0AAV5QN58-F1
#
_entry.id   AF-A0AAV5QN58-F1
#
_cell.length_a   1.000
_cell.length_b   1.000
_cell.length_c   1.000
_cell.angle_alpha   90.00
_cell.angle_beta   90.00
_cell.angle_gamma   90.00
#
_symmetry.space_group_name_H-M   'P 1'
#
loop_
_entity.id
_entity.type
_entity.pdbx_description
1 polymer ?
#
loop_
_entity_poly.entity_id
_entity_poly.type
_entity_poly.pdbx_seq_one_letter_code
_entity_poly.pdbx_strand_id
1 'polypeptide(L)'
;MLRAFKSSRAPMASRLNQYVTRQFPKSSYSTVAAGEQDVIFKNENTARIVTLNRPNKLNALNTSIVNKIIPRLLEYRASNSTNAIIINSSSSKAFCAGGDVAQAAKDVIEGNPESALDFFYKEYSMNYLLSIYPKPIVSYMDGITMGGGVGLSVHAPFRVATENTRIAMPEMDIGFFPDVGTSFFLPRMDGNLGKYLAFTGESLNGVDNLIAGFATHYVPSVRLEELTKRLGALNIPQNELLNSFSEGKFEDISAINEKVGEYHAIVNNAIEEFTDPIPSDHKFKLSNEQRNFVDKIFAFKNTEEIFKSLIDEIHNVEASETTVQFAQQLLDTLQSKSLLSLKIANELLNAGANYNNKAAITQELIVAENLLLNSQSNDFIEGVSKKLIEKTNAPTWKYKELSEIPIQEIHSLFTNKSSIKYSELQDFGNGQFLNSYRHYPFNMGLPSETEIKDYITGNDGSKRDYAPTRKEVLNKFTTKYHNKVGVNWKVNNVLERKTKEHEFDSQYINWIEE
;
A
#
# COMPACT_ATOMS: atom_id res chain seq x y z
N MET A 1 -74.11 -43.29 -26.91
CA MET A 1 -75.57 -43.51 -26.78
C MET A 1 -75.86 -43.76 -25.30
N LEU A 2 -76.76 -42.96 -24.69
CA LEU A 2 -77.32 -43.00 -23.31
C LEU A 2 -76.36 -42.73 -22.12
N ARG A 3 -76.48 -41.59 -21.38
CA ARG A 3 -77.49 -41.14 -20.37
C ARG A 3 -77.41 -41.97 -19.06
N ALA A 4 -77.51 -41.45 -17.82
CA ALA A 4 -77.87 -40.14 -17.27
C ALA A 4 -77.74 -40.11 -15.70
N PHE A 5 -77.44 -38.93 -15.14
CA PHE A 5 -78.00 -38.23 -13.95
C PHE A 5 -78.00 -38.87 -12.54
N LYS A 6 -77.29 -38.31 -11.54
CA LYS A 6 -77.57 -37.14 -10.62
C LYS A 6 -78.55 -37.41 -9.47
N SER A 7 -78.10 -37.23 -8.22
CA SER A 7 -78.56 -36.27 -7.17
C SER A 7 -77.91 -36.70 -5.82
N SER A 8 -77.71 -35.91 -4.75
CA SER A 8 -78.09 -34.55 -4.38
C SER A 8 -77.20 -34.05 -3.23
N ARG A 9 -76.93 -32.73 -3.26
CA ARG A 9 -76.48 -31.75 -2.25
C ARG A 9 -76.33 -32.15 -0.75
N ALA A 10 -75.24 -31.59 -0.20
CA ALA A 10 -74.87 -31.35 1.21
C ALA A 10 -75.86 -30.41 1.97
N PRO A 11 -75.68 -30.08 3.28
CA PRO A 11 -74.59 -29.18 3.72
C PRO A 11 -74.03 -29.31 5.17
N MET A 12 -72.82 -28.75 5.30
CA MET A 12 -72.23 -27.93 6.39
C MET A 12 -72.02 -28.53 7.79
N ALA A 13 -70.77 -28.82 8.18
CA ALA A 13 -69.70 -27.89 8.62
C ALA A 13 -69.82 -27.56 10.12
N SER A 14 -68.81 -27.84 10.95
CA SER A 14 -67.72 -26.90 11.26
C SER A 14 -66.96 -27.47 12.48
N ARG A 15 -65.70 -27.22 12.80
CA ARG A 15 -64.60 -26.35 12.32
C ARG A 15 -63.38 -26.78 13.14
N LEU A 16 -62.24 -27.11 12.51
CA LEU A 16 -60.88 -26.97 13.07
C LEU A 16 -59.87 -27.44 12.02
N ASN A 17 -59.45 -26.52 11.15
CA ASN A 17 -58.12 -26.46 10.53
C ASN A 17 -58.14 -25.47 9.37
N GLN A 18 -57.57 -24.30 9.60
CA GLN A 18 -57.02 -23.44 8.57
C GLN A 18 -56.13 -22.46 9.32
N TYR A 19 -54.82 -22.45 9.06
CA TYR A 19 -54.06 -21.25 8.70
C TYR A 19 -52.66 -21.67 8.18
N VAL A 20 -52.56 -21.66 6.84
CA VAL A 20 -51.43 -21.20 6.01
C VAL A 20 -50.11 -21.99 5.99
N THR A 21 -50.03 -22.98 5.08
CA THR A 21 -48.80 -23.25 4.31
C THR A 21 -48.73 -22.29 3.11
N ARG A 22 -47.86 -21.28 3.17
CA ARG A 22 -47.50 -20.49 1.97
C ARG A 22 -46.46 -21.28 1.17
N GLN A 23 -46.87 -21.77 0.01
CA GLN A 23 -45.98 -22.24 -1.05
C GLN A 23 -45.19 -21.05 -1.60
N PHE A 24 -43.86 -21.09 -1.53
CA PHE A 24 -43.01 -20.17 -2.27
C PHE A 24 -43.04 -20.55 -3.76
N PRO A 25 -43.18 -19.59 -4.69
CA PRO A 25 -43.13 -19.89 -6.11
C PRO A 25 -41.73 -20.37 -6.47
N LYS A 26 -41.65 -21.50 -7.19
CA LYS A 26 -40.41 -21.96 -7.83
C LYS A 26 -39.99 -20.91 -8.85
N SER A 27 -39.06 -20.05 -8.44
CA SER A 27 -38.28 -19.23 -9.36
C SER A 27 -37.53 -20.17 -10.31
N SER A 28 -37.86 -20.08 -11.59
CA SER A 28 -37.03 -20.62 -12.65
C SER A 28 -35.67 -19.94 -12.56
N TYR A 29 -34.67 -20.67 -12.05
CA TYR A 29 -33.28 -20.29 -12.23
C TYR A 29 -32.99 -20.37 -13.72
N SER A 30 -33.21 -19.24 -14.39
CA SER A 30 -32.44 -18.85 -15.56
C SER A 30 -30.98 -19.06 -15.18
N THR A 31 -30.32 -20.02 -15.82
CA THR A 31 -28.88 -20.16 -15.83
C THR A 31 -28.30 -18.91 -16.46
N VAL A 32 -28.15 -17.86 -15.65
CA VAL A 32 -27.21 -16.79 -15.94
C VAL A 32 -25.85 -17.49 -16.01
N ALA A 33 -25.18 -17.42 -17.16
CA ALA A 33 -23.83 -17.91 -17.31
C ALA A 33 -23.00 -17.43 -16.10
N ALA A 34 -22.35 -18.35 -15.39
CA ALA A 34 -21.48 -18.03 -14.28
C ALA A 34 -20.29 -17.22 -14.82
N GLY A 35 -20.42 -15.91 -14.88
CA GLY A 35 -19.30 -15.02 -15.14
C GLY A 35 -18.26 -15.22 -14.04
N GLU A 36 -16.98 -15.30 -14.41
CA GLU A 36 -15.88 -15.39 -13.45
C GLU A 36 -16.00 -14.26 -12.41
N GLN A 37 -16.11 -14.62 -11.14
CA GLN A 37 -16.14 -13.65 -10.04
C GLN A 37 -14.71 -13.14 -9.82
N ASP A 38 -14.43 -11.90 -10.23
CA ASP A 38 -13.12 -11.23 -10.05
C ASP A 38 -12.74 -10.90 -8.60
N VAL A 39 -13.70 -10.95 -7.67
CA VAL A 39 -13.50 -10.83 -6.22
C VAL A 39 -14.39 -11.84 -5.52
N ILE A 40 -13.82 -12.58 -4.55
CA ILE A 40 -14.55 -13.52 -3.70
C ILE A 40 -14.60 -12.95 -2.28
N PHE A 41 -15.81 -12.84 -1.72
CA PHE A 41 -16.02 -12.42 -0.33
C PHE A 41 -16.37 -13.64 0.54
N LYS A 42 -15.66 -13.81 1.66
CA LYS A 42 -15.93 -14.87 2.65
C LYS A 42 -15.96 -14.31 4.06
N ASN A 43 -16.54 -15.07 4.97
CA ASN A 43 -16.51 -14.78 6.40
C ASN A 43 -15.74 -15.89 7.10
N GLU A 44 -14.83 -15.51 7.99
CA GLU A 44 -14.15 -16.43 8.91
C GLU A 44 -14.44 -15.94 10.32
N ASN A 45 -15.48 -16.49 10.95
CA ASN A 45 -16.00 -16.00 12.23
C ASN A 45 -16.21 -14.47 12.21
N THR A 46 -15.42 -13.72 12.99
CA THR A 46 -15.52 -12.24 13.07
C THR A 46 -14.69 -11.51 12.01
N ALA A 47 -13.84 -12.21 11.26
CA ALA A 47 -13.09 -11.64 10.15
C ALA A 47 -13.88 -11.67 8.84
N ARG A 48 -13.61 -10.71 7.96
CA ARG A 48 -14.15 -10.65 6.60
C ARG A 48 -13.00 -10.75 5.61
N ILE A 49 -13.11 -11.65 4.65
CA ILE A 49 -12.07 -11.95 3.68
C ILE A 49 -12.48 -11.39 2.32
N VAL A 50 -11.60 -10.59 1.73
CA VAL A 50 -11.68 -10.03 0.38
C VAL A 50 -10.57 -10.67 -0.45
N THR A 51 -10.93 -11.65 -1.28
CA THR A 51 -9.97 -12.38 -2.12
C THR A 51 -10.02 -11.88 -3.56
N LEU A 52 -8.90 -11.37 -4.07
CA LEU A 52 -8.75 -11.05 -5.49
C LEU A 52 -8.71 -12.33 -6.32
N ASN A 53 -9.57 -12.42 -7.34
CA ASN A 53 -9.77 -13.63 -8.14
C ASN A 53 -9.73 -13.37 -9.64
N ARG A 54 -8.59 -12.83 -10.10
CA ARG A 54 -8.22 -12.71 -11.52
C ARG A 54 -6.80 -13.27 -11.76
N PRO A 55 -6.53 -14.55 -11.43
CA PRO A 55 -5.18 -15.13 -11.49
C PRO A 55 -4.55 -15.02 -12.90
N ASN A 56 -5.36 -15.14 -13.96
CA ASN A 56 -4.93 -15.02 -15.36
C ASN A 56 -4.37 -13.63 -15.72
N LYS A 57 -4.73 -12.59 -14.96
CA LYS A 57 -4.20 -11.23 -15.08
C LYS A 57 -3.37 -10.82 -13.86
N LEU A 58 -2.82 -11.78 -13.11
CA LEU A 58 -2.04 -11.52 -11.89
C LEU A 58 -2.77 -10.61 -10.89
N ASN A 59 -4.10 -10.75 -10.81
CA ASN A 59 -4.99 -9.94 -9.97
C ASN A 59 -4.90 -8.43 -10.19
N ALA A 60 -4.51 -7.97 -11.37
CA ALA A 60 -4.52 -6.54 -11.68
C ALA A 60 -5.91 -5.92 -11.40
N LEU A 61 -5.94 -4.76 -10.76
CA LEU A 61 -7.18 -4.06 -10.42
C LEU A 61 -7.86 -3.51 -11.66
N ASN A 62 -9.19 -3.52 -11.67
CA ASN A 62 -9.99 -2.86 -12.69
C ASN A 62 -11.23 -2.24 -12.03
N THR A 63 -11.99 -1.47 -12.81
CA THR A 63 -13.19 -0.79 -12.32
C THR A 63 -14.21 -1.75 -11.69
N SER A 64 -14.34 -2.98 -12.22
CA SER A 64 -15.25 -4.00 -11.66
C SER A 64 -14.85 -4.45 -10.26
N ILE A 65 -13.57 -4.74 -10.02
CA ILE A 65 -13.04 -5.09 -8.70
C ILE A 65 -13.30 -3.95 -7.70
N VAL A 66 -12.92 -2.72 -8.06
CA VAL A 66 -13.02 -1.57 -7.15
C VAL A 66 -14.50 -1.27 -6.81
N ASN A 67 -15.40 -1.33 -7.80
CA ASN A 67 -16.84 -1.19 -7.61
C ASN A 67 -17.45 -2.26 -6.69
N LYS A 68 -16.80 -3.42 -6.52
CA LYS A 68 -17.24 -4.49 -5.61
C LYS A 68 -16.65 -4.34 -4.21
N ILE A 69 -15.38 -3.94 -4.11
CA ILE A 69 -14.67 -3.80 -2.83
C ILE A 69 -15.20 -2.61 -2.04
N ILE A 70 -15.33 -1.42 -2.64
CA ILE A 70 -15.75 -0.20 -1.93
C ILE A 70 -17.07 -0.39 -1.17
N PRO A 71 -18.19 -0.81 -1.80
CA PRO A 71 -19.45 -0.98 -1.07
C PRO A 71 -19.35 -2.01 0.05
N ARG A 72 -18.57 -3.09 -0.18
CA ARG A 72 -18.39 -4.14 0.82
C ARG A 72 -17.60 -3.65 2.03
N LEU A 73 -16.56 -2.85 1.83
CA LEU A 73 -15.85 -2.19 2.92
C LEU A 73 -16.81 -1.27 3.70
N LEU A 74 -17.66 -0.49 3.04
CA LEU A 74 -18.63 0.35 3.75
C LEU A 74 -19.65 -0.46 4.57
N GLU A 75 -20.11 -1.61 4.07
CA GLU A 75 -20.95 -2.54 4.83
C GLU A 75 -20.21 -3.13 6.05
N TYR A 76 -18.96 -3.56 5.86
CA TYR A 76 -18.13 -4.12 6.94
C TYR A 76 -17.77 -3.09 8.01
N ARG A 77 -17.61 -1.82 7.60
CA ARG A 77 -17.42 -0.68 8.51
C ARG A 77 -18.61 -0.55 9.46
N ALA A 78 -19.84 -0.61 8.93
CA ALA A 78 -21.07 -0.48 9.71
C ALA A 78 -21.44 -1.74 10.53
N SER A 79 -20.90 -2.91 10.18
CA SER A 79 -21.28 -4.17 10.84
C SER A 79 -20.57 -4.38 12.17
N ASN A 80 -21.31 -4.46 13.28
CA ASN A 80 -20.74 -4.85 14.56
C ASN A 80 -20.13 -6.26 14.52
N SER A 81 -20.65 -7.19 13.71
CA SER A 81 -20.08 -8.55 13.61
C SER A 81 -18.70 -8.64 12.94
N THR A 82 -18.19 -7.55 12.36
CA THR A 82 -16.89 -7.51 11.68
C THR A 82 -15.84 -6.90 12.59
N ASN A 83 -14.86 -7.72 12.98
CA ASN A 83 -13.70 -7.28 13.71
C ASN A 83 -12.57 -6.88 12.74
N ALA A 84 -12.01 -7.83 11.98
CA ALA A 84 -10.92 -7.55 11.05
C ALA A 84 -11.32 -7.78 9.59
N ILE A 85 -10.59 -7.14 8.67
CA ILE A 85 -10.67 -7.40 7.23
C ILE A 85 -9.35 -7.99 6.78
N ILE A 86 -9.41 -9.05 5.99
CA ILE A 86 -8.26 -9.70 5.38
C ILE A 86 -8.37 -9.53 3.88
N ILE A 87 -7.37 -8.91 3.26
CA ILE A 87 -7.27 -8.80 1.80
C ILE A 87 -6.21 -9.79 1.35
N ASN A 88 -6.60 -10.75 0.51
CA ASN A 88 -5.69 -11.79 0.02
C ASN A 88 -5.94 -12.12 -1.45
N SER A 89 -5.27 -13.15 -1.93
CA SER A 89 -5.28 -13.56 -3.33
C SER A 89 -5.68 -15.02 -3.48
N SER A 90 -6.37 -15.31 -4.59
CA SER A 90 -6.62 -16.67 -5.08
C SER A 90 -5.43 -17.28 -5.81
N SER A 91 -4.41 -16.48 -6.12
CA SER A 91 -3.25 -16.84 -6.93
C SER A 91 -2.02 -17.00 -6.04
N SER A 92 -1.30 -18.11 -6.21
CA SER A 92 0.00 -18.33 -5.57
C SER A 92 1.14 -17.51 -6.19
N LYS A 93 0.92 -16.89 -7.36
CA LYS A 93 1.96 -16.12 -8.08
C LYS A 93 1.93 -14.63 -7.75
N ALA A 94 0.75 -14.08 -7.51
CA ALA A 94 0.56 -12.64 -7.36
C ALA A 94 -0.48 -12.35 -6.30
N PHE A 95 -0.17 -11.41 -5.41
CA PHE A 95 -1.18 -10.76 -4.61
C PHE A 95 -2.01 -9.85 -5.52
N CYS A 96 -1.36 -8.86 -6.13
CA CYS A 96 -1.91 -7.91 -7.09
C CYS A 96 -0.78 -7.21 -7.85
N ALA A 97 -0.72 -7.36 -9.18
CA ALA A 97 0.32 -6.80 -10.03
C ALA A 97 -0.15 -5.56 -10.80
N GLY A 98 -0.54 -4.51 -10.08
CA GLY A 98 -0.91 -3.20 -10.64
C GLY A 98 -2.40 -3.01 -10.91
N GLY A 99 -2.74 -1.89 -11.56
CA GLY A 99 -4.02 -1.68 -12.23
C GLY A 99 -4.02 -2.20 -13.66
N ASP A 100 -5.19 -2.34 -14.29
CA ASP A 100 -5.36 -2.72 -15.71
C ASP A 100 -5.02 -1.51 -16.61
N VAL A 101 -3.83 -0.91 -16.43
CA VAL A 101 -3.36 0.29 -17.15
C VAL A 101 -3.24 0.07 -18.65
N ALA A 102 -3.07 -1.18 -19.08
CA ALA A 102 -3.15 -1.56 -20.49
C ALA A 102 -4.56 -1.34 -21.07
N GLN A 103 -5.61 -1.56 -20.27
CA GLN A 103 -6.97 -1.22 -20.68
C GLN A 103 -7.18 0.29 -20.65
N ALA A 104 -6.70 0.98 -19.61
CA ALA A 104 -6.80 2.44 -19.51
C ALA A 104 -6.15 3.15 -20.72
N ALA A 105 -4.95 2.70 -21.14
CA ALA A 105 -4.29 3.25 -22.32
C ALA A 105 -5.07 3.00 -23.61
N LYS A 106 -5.64 1.80 -23.80
CA LYS A 106 -6.51 1.49 -24.95
C LYS A 106 -7.74 2.38 -24.98
N ASP A 107 -8.41 2.55 -23.85
CA ASP A 107 -9.59 3.40 -23.75
C ASP A 107 -9.25 4.85 -24.15
N VAL A 108 -8.11 5.39 -23.72
CA VAL A 108 -7.63 6.71 -24.13
C VAL A 108 -7.34 6.78 -25.64
N ILE A 109 -6.63 5.79 -26.20
CA ILE A 109 -6.31 5.72 -27.64
C ILE A 109 -7.58 5.65 -28.49
N GLU A 110 -8.59 4.92 -28.03
CA GLU A 110 -9.88 4.75 -28.70
C GLU A 110 -10.82 5.95 -28.52
N GLY A 111 -10.35 7.03 -27.88
CA GLY A 111 -11.12 8.27 -27.69
C GLY A 111 -12.13 8.22 -26.54
N ASN A 112 -11.95 7.28 -25.59
CA ASN A 112 -12.76 7.11 -24.39
C ASN A 112 -11.94 7.33 -23.09
N PRO A 113 -11.29 8.49 -22.90
CA PRO A 113 -10.49 8.76 -21.71
C PRO A 113 -11.31 8.68 -20.41
N GLU A 114 -12.61 8.97 -20.49
CA GLU A 114 -13.54 8.92 -19.35
C GLU A 114 -13.56 7.59 -18.59
N SER A 115 -13.40 6.48 -19.29
CA SER A 115 -13.32 5.14 -18.68
C SER A 115 -12.06 4.98 -17.83
N ALA A 116 -10.92 5.44 -18.36
CA ALA A 116 -9.65 5.45 -17.64
C ALA A 116 -9.70 6.39 -16.41
N LEU A 117 -10.26 7.59 -16.57
CA LEU A 117 -10.42 8.55 -15.47
C LEU A 117 -11.30 7.99 -14.34
N ASP A 118 -12.42 7.34 -14.68
CA ASP A 118 -13.30 6.69 -13.69
C ASP A 118 -12.60 5.54 -12.94
N PHE A 119 -11.75 4.77 -13.62
CA PHE A 119 -10.95 3.73 -12.97
C PHE A 119 -10.01 4.32 -11.91
N PHE A 120 -9.17 5.30 -12.30
CA PHE A 120 -8.22 5.92 -11.37
C PHE A 120 -8.93 6.63 -10.22
N TYR A 121 -9.99 7.42 -10.49
CA TYR A 121 -10.79 8.06 -9.45
C TYR A 121 -11.26 7.07 -8.38
N LYS A 122 -11.76 5.91 -8.81
CA LYS A 122 -12.23 4.87 -7.90
C LYS A 122 -11.08 4.18 -7.17
N GLU A 123 -9.98 3.89 -7.84
CA GLU A 123 -8.79 3.29 -7.23
C GLU A 123 -8.24 4.20 -6.12
N TYR A 124 -7.95 5.46 -6.43
CA TYR A 124 -7.48 6.44 -5.45
C TYR A 124 -8.48 6.64 -4.29
N SER A 125 -9.78 6.66 -4.59
CA SER A 125 -10.82 6.75 -3.56
C SER A 125 -10.83 5.51 -2.65
N MET A 126 -10.62 4.32 -3.21
CA MET A 126 -10.47 3.09 -2.43
C MET A 126 -9.20 3.13 -1.57
N ASN A 127 -8.05 3.55 -2.11
CA ASN A 127 -6.80 3.67 -1.34
C ASN A 127 -6.97 4.63 -0.17
N TYR A 128 -7.64 5.76 -0.40
CA TYR A 128 -7.99 6.69 0.67
C TYR A 128 -8.90 6.06 1.72
N LEU A 129 -9.97 5.35 1.32
CA LEU A 129 -10.85 4.63 2.24
C LEU A 129 -10.09 3.63 3.11
N LEU A 130 -9.13 2.88 2.53
CA LEU A 130 -8.26 1.96 3.27
C LEU A 130 -7.40 2.69 4.30
N SER A 131 -6.87 3.88 3.94
CA SER A 131 -5.99 4.67 4.81
C SER A 131 -6.65 5.21 6.07
N ILE A 132 -7.95 5.50 6.01
CA ILE A 132 -8.73 6.03 7.14
C ILE A 132 -9.67 4.98 7.75
N TYR A 133 -9.49 3.72 7.40
CA TYR A 133 -10.43 2.68 7.74
C TYR A 133 -10.43 2.40 9.25
N PRO A 134 -11.60 2.35 9.92
CA PRO A 134 -11.64 2.33 11.39
C PRO A 134 -11.35 0.98 12.03
N LYS A 135 -11.30 -0.08 11.22
CA LYS A 135 -11.08 -1.44 11.69
C LYS A 135 -9.77 -1.99 11.10
N PRO A 136 -9.08 -2.92 11.79
CA PRO A 136 -7.90 -3.58 11.29
C PRO A 136 -8.10 -4.16 9.90
N ILE A 137 -7.24 -3.73 8.98
CA ILE A 137 -7.07 -4.33 7.66
C ILE A 137 -5.72 -5.06 7.66
N VAL A 138 -5.75 -6.33 7.26
CA VAL A 138 -4.58 -7.19 7.12
C VAL A 138 -4.44 -7.57 5.65
N SER A 139 -3.39 -7.07 5.00
CA SER A 139 -3.10 -7.39 3.60
C SER A 139 -2.02 -8.47 3.53
N TYR A 140 -2.36 -9.62 2.95
CA TYR A 140 -1.42 -10.70 2.69
C TYR A 140 -0.75 -10.48 1.33
N MET A 141 0.48 -9.98 1.36
CA MET A 141 1.27 -9.65 0.17
C MET A 141 1.97 -10.89 -0.41
N ASP A 142 1.31 -12.05 -0.36
CA ASP A 142 1.85 -13.32 -0.84
C ASP A 142 1.89 -13.33 -2.38
N GLY A 143 3.10 -13.17 -2.93
CA GLY A 143 3.37 -13.02 -4.36
C GLY A 143 3.69 -11.59 -4.82
N ILE A 144 3.63 -11.38 -6.13
CA ILE A 144 3.87 -10.06 -6.76
C ILE A 144 2.87 -9.02 -6.23
N THR A 145 3.40 -7.90 -5.76
CA THR A 145 2.67 -6.76 -5.18
C THR A 145 3.20 -5.47 -5.81
N MET A 146 2.55 -4.99 -6.87
CA MET A 146 2.98 -3.81 -7.65
C MET A 146 1.80 -2.86 -7.90
N GLY A 147 2.05 -1.57 -8.14
CA GLY A 147 1.03 -0.54 -8.39
C GLY A 147 -0.16 -0.64 -7.44
N GLY A 148 -1.37 -0.85 -7.97
CA GLY A 148 -2.60 -1.12 -7.20
C GLY A 148 -2.48 -2.11 -6.03
N GLY A 149 -1.61 -3.14 -6.12
CA GLY A 149 -1.33 -4.05 -5.01
C GLY A 149 -0.58 -3.40 -3.85
N VAL A 150 0.35 -2.49 -4.16
CA VAL A 150 0.98 -1.62 -3.16
C VAL A 150 -0.09 -0.73 -2.52
N GLY A 151 -0.98 -0.13 -3.32
CA GLY A 151 -2.10 0.69 -2.83
C GLY A 151 -3.10 -0.04 -1.92
N LEU A 152 -3.33 -1.34 -2.15
CA LEU A 152 -4.15 -2.20 -1.29
C LEU A 152 -3.47 -2.60 0.02
N SER A 153 -2.16 -2.36 0.15
CA SER A 153 -1.37 -2.81 1.29
C SER A 153 -0.79 -1.66 2.11
N VAL A 154 -0.07 -0.72 1.52
CA VAL A 154 0.74 0.27 2.26
C VAL A 154 -0.04 1.17 3.21
N HIS A 155 -1.34 1.37 2.94
CA HIS A 155 -2.23 2.13 3.79
C HIS A 155 -2.84 1.33 4.95
N ALA A 156 -2.76 0.01 4.90
CA ALA A 156 -3.19 -0.86 5.98
C ALA A 156 -2.13 -0.93 7.10
N PRO A 157 -2.54 -0.99 8.37
CA PRO A 157 -1.60 -1.11 9.49
C PRO A 157 -0.91 -2.48 9.54
N PHE A 158 -1.53 -3.53 8.99
CA PHE A 158 -0.97 -4.88 8.96
C PHE A 158 -0.69 -5.31 7.52
N ARG A 159 0.60 -5.42 7.20
CA ARG A 159 1.11 -5.76 5.87
C ARG A 159 2.00 -6.98 6.03
N VAL A 160 1.47 -8.14 5.68
CA VAL A 160 2.14 -9.43 5.91
C VAL A 160 2.87 -9.81 4.64
N ALA A 161 4.21 -9.80 4.69
CA ALA A 161 5.03 -10.40 3.66
C ALA A 161 5.22 -11.90 3.91
N THR A 162 5.47 -12.65 2.84
CA THR A 162 5.86 -14.05 2.82
C THR A 162 7.15 -14.20 2.04
N GLU A 163 7.70 -15.40 1.98
CA GLU A 163 8.83 -15.74 1.10
C GLU A 163 8.56 -15.46 -0.39
N ASN A 164 7.29 -15.39 -0.81
CA ASN A 164 6.90 -15.13 -2.20
C ASN A 164 6.68 -13.64 -2.48
N THR A 165 6.67 -12.77 -1.46
CA THR A 165 6.42 -11.35 -1.65
C THR A 165 7.47 -10.73 -2.55
N ARG A 166 7.03 -10.09 -3.62
CA ARG A 166 7.87 -9.24 -4.48
C ARG A 166 7.18 -7.90 -4.66
N ILE A 167 7.66 -6.88 -3.96
CA ILE A 167 7.18 -5.51 -4.11
C ILE A 167 8.05 -4.77 -5.11
N ALA A 168 7.43 -4.00 -6.00
CA ALA A 168 8.10 -2.99 -6.81
C ALA A 168 7.10 -1.91 -7.24
N MET A 169 7.64 -0.79 -7.72
CA MET A 169 6.90 0.31 -8.32
C MET A 169 7.47 0.61 -9.71
N PRO A 170 7.15 -0.22 -10.73
CA PRO A 170 7.73 -0.11 -12.06
C PRO A 170 7.02 0.95 -12.93
N GLU A 171 6.25 1.87 -12.36
CA GLU A 171 5.44 2.85 -13.09
C GLU A 171 6.29 3.75 -14.01
N MET A 172 7.53 4.03 -13.61
CA MET A 172 8.51 4.77 -14.42
C MET A 172 8.85 4.08 -15.76
N ASP A 173 8.81 2.74 -15.80
CA ASP A 173 9.10 1.95 -17.02
C ASP A 173 7.99 2.03 -18.07
N ILE A 174 6.80 2.47 -17.67
CA ILE A 174 5.62 2.62 -18.53
C ILE A 174 5.23 4.10 -18.72
N GLY A 175 6.10 5.04 -18.37
CA GLY A 175 5.83 6.47 -18.52
C GLY A 175 4.75 6.99 -17.55
N PHE A 176 4.60 6.35 -16.40
CA PHE A 176 3.72 6.75 -15.32
C PHE A 176 4.55 7.11 -14.06
N PHE A 177 3.90 7.50 -12.96
CA PHE A 177 4.56 7.82 -11.70
C PHE A 177 4.08 6.85 -10.59
N PRO A 178 4.81 6.68 -9.47
CA PRO A 178 4.37 5.83 -8.38
C PRO A 178 3.12 6.47 -7.78
N ASP A 179 2.02 5.74 -7.88
CA ASP A 179 0.67 6.22 -7.64
C ASP A 179 0.09 5.63 -6.35
N VAL A 180 -1.24 5.55 -6.27
CA VAL A 180 -2.00 4.88 -5.20
C VAL A 180 -1.64 5.31 -3.78
N GLY A 181 -1.30 6.59 -3.60
CA GLY A 181 -0.92 7.20 -2.32
C GLY A 181 0.53 6.96 -1.90
N THR A 182 1.37 6.43 -2.79
CA THR A 182 2.79 6.18 -2.48
C THR A 182 3.59 7.47 -2.34
N SER A 183 3.15 8.60 -2.90
CA SER A 183 3.75 9.92 -2.61
C SER A 183 3.62 10.32 -1.14
N PHE A 184 2.63 9.79 -0.42
CA PHE A 184 2.52 9.91 1.03
C PHE A 184 3.36 8.86 1.76
N PHE A 185 3.35 7.61 1.31
CA PHE A 185 4.02 6.51 2.01
C PHE A 185 5.55 6.59 1.92
N LEU A 186 6.10 6.73 0.72
CA LEU A 186 7.53 6.58 0.46
C LEU A 186 8.43 7.63 1.13
N PRO A 187 8.05 8.92 1.23
CA PRO A 187 8.87 9.91 1.94
C PRO A 187 8.96 9.67 3.46
N ARG A 188 8.18 8.74 4.00
CA ARG A 188 8.17 8.36 5.42
C ARG A 188 8.93 7.07 5.70
N MET A 189 9.51 6.44 4.67
CA MET A 189 10.45 5.33 4.85
C MET A 189 11.79 5.86 5.39
N ASP A 190 12.61 4.97 5.96
CA ASP A 190 13.90 5.37 6.53
C ASP A 190 14.84 5.95 5.48
N GLY A 191 15.49 7.07 5.82
CA GLY A 191 16.41 7.80 4.95
C GLY A 191 15.76 8.16 3.61
N ASN A 192 16.49 7.96 2.51
CA ASN A 192 15.97 8.22 1.16
C ASN A 192 15.65 6.93 0.38
N LEU A 193 15.44 5.81 1.09
CA LEU A 193 15.15 4.51 0.46
C LEU A 193 13.84 4.54 -0.36
N GLY A 194 12.80 5.21 0.13
CA GLY A 194 11.52 5.30 -0.58
C GLY A 194 11.64 5.99 -1.94
N LYS A 195 12.42 7.10 -2.01
CA LYS A 195 12.68 7.82 -3.26
C LYS A 195 13.51 6.98 -4.24
N TYR A 196 14.52 6.28 -3.75
CA TYR A 196 15.30 5.32 -4.55
C TYR A 196 14.43 4.24 -5.18
N LEU A 197 13.54 3.61 -4.40
CA LEU A 197 12.67 2.54 -4.90
C LEU A 197 11.63 3.06 -5.91
N ALA A 198 11.11 4.27 -5.70
CA ALA A 198 10.24 4.95 -6.67
C ALA A 198 10.94 5.23 -8.01
N PHE A 199 12.18 5.72 -7.96
CA PHE A 199 12.89 6.16 -9.16
C PHE A 199 13.43 4.97 -9.98
N THR A 200 13.93 3.95 -9.29
CA THR A 200 14.53 2.78 -9.95
C THR A 200 13.49 1.75 -10.40
N GLY A 201 12.35 1.70 -9.71
CA GLY A 201 11.38 0.60 -9.84
C GLY A 201 11.95 -0.73 -9.36
N GLU A 202 13.01 -0.71 -8.54
CA GLU A 202 13.67 -1.91 -8.08
C GLU A 202 12.77 -2.74 -7.15
N SER A 203 12.80 -4.06 -7.31
CA SER A 203 11.99 -4.94 -6.48
C SER A 203 12.67 -5.38 -5.19
N LEU A 204 11.91 -5.42 -4.10
CA LEU A 204 12.27 -6.04 -2.81
C LEU A 204 11.57 -7.39 -2.66
N ASN A 205 12.30 -8.39 -2.17
CA ASN A 205 11.81 -9.76 -2.07
C ASN A 205 11.74 -10.22 -0.61
N GLY A 206 10.71 -11.02 -0.28
CA GLY A 206 10.61 -11.71 0.99
C GLY A 206 10.84 -10.79 2.20
N VAL A 207 11.82 -11.16 3.03
CA VAL A 207 12.20 -10.47 4.26
C VAL A 207 12.65 -9.02 4.04
N ASP A 208 13.21 -8.68 2.86
CA ASP A 208 13.61 -7.29 2.57
C ASP A 208 12.43 -6.32 2.70
N ASN A 209 11.20 -6.79 2.44
CA ASN A 209 10.00 -5.98 2.61
C ASN A 209 9.76 -5.60 4.08
N LEU A 210 10.02 -6.50 5.02
CA LEU A 210 9.95 -6.22 6.46
C LEU A 210 11.05 -5.24 6.87
N ILE A 211 12.28 -5.49 6.43
CA ILE A 211 13.45 -4.67 6.77
C ILE A 211 13.35 -3.24 6.23
N ALA A 212 12.86 -3.08 5.00
CA ALA A 212 12.67 -1.79 4.37
C ALA A 212 11.47 -1.01 4.92
N GLY A 213 10.52 -1.67 5.61
CA GLY A 213 9.31 -1.07 6.18
C GLY A 213 8.05 -1.16 5.29
N PHE A 214 8.14 -1.79 4.11
CA PHE A 214 6.98 -2.10 3.28
C PHE A 214 6.04 -3.10 3.94
N ALA A 215 6.58 -4.12 4.60
CA ALA A 215 5.82 -5.06 5.41
C ALA A 215 5.96 -4.71 6.89
N THR A 216 4.91 -4.99 7.67
CA THR A 216 4.99 -4.92 9.13
C THR A 216 5.29 -6.27 9.76
N HIS A 217 5.01 -7.37 9.06
CA HIS A 217 5.23 -8.73 9.54
C HIS A 217 5.76 -9.60 8.42
N TYR A 218 6.50 -10.64 8.78
CA TYR A 218 6.94 -11.70 7.87
C TYR A 218 6.42 -13.05 8.38
N VAL A 219 5.50 -13.65 7.63
CA VAL A 219 4.84 -14.91 7.96
C VAL A 219 5.01 -15.86 6.78
N PRO A 220 5.52 -17.09 6.97
CA PRO A 220 5.62 -18.07 5.89
C PRO A 220 4.26 -18.31 5.23
N SER A 221 4.23 -18.42 3.90
CA SER A 221 2.98 -18.59 3.13
C SER A 221 2.12 -19.76 3.63
N VAL A 222 2.78 -20.86 4.02
CA VAL A 222 2.16 -22.07 4.58
C VAL A 222 1.38 -21.85 5.88
N ARG A 223 1.62 -20.75 6.61
CA ARG A 223 0.93 -20.41 7.87
C ARG A 223 -0.23 -19.43 7.68
N LEU A 224 -0.43 -18.87 6.48
CA LEU A 224 -1.46 -17.84 6.26
C LEU A 224 -2.89 -18.35 6.49
N GLU A 225 -3.17 -19.63 6.21
CA GLU A 225 -4.50 -20.21 6.48
C GLU A 225 -4.79 -20.26 7.99
N GLU A 226 -3.83 -20.74 8.79
CA GLU A 226 -3.99 -20.80 10.24
C GLU A 226 -4.01 -19.41 10.87
N LEU A 227 -3.22 -18.46 10.33
CA LEU A 227 -3.33 -17.06 10.73
C LEU A 227 -4.72 -16.49 10.42
N THR A 228 -5.31 -16.82 9.27
CA THR A 228 -6.68 -16.40 8.90
C THR A 228 -7.69 -16.90 9.94
N LYS A 229 -7.60 -18.17 10.33
CA LYS A 229 -8.46 -18.78 11.37
C LYS A 229 -8.24 -18.08 12.71
N ARG A 230 -6.99 -17.83 13.11
CA ARG A 230 -6.64 -17.11 14.33
C ARG A 230 -7.27 -15.72 14.38
N LEU A 231 -7.14 -14.95 13.30
CA LEU A 231 -7.70 -13.60 13.18
C LEU A 231 -9.22 -13.62 13.24
N GLY A 232 -9.87 -14.60 12.61
CA GLY A 232 -11.32 -14.77 12.69
C GLY A 232 -11.83 -15.10 14.09
N ALA A 233 -11.06 -15.89 14.85
CA ALA A 233 -11.37 -16.30 16.22
C ALA A 233 -11.09 -15.22 17.27
N LEU A 234 -10.52 -14.07 16.89
CA LEU A 234 -10.27 -12.99 17.85
C LEU A 234 -11.58 -12.45 18.40
N ASN A 235 -11.79 -12.64 19.71
CA ASN A 235 -12.84 -11.97 20.44
C ASN A 235 -12.30 -10.62 20.92
N ILE A 236 -12.58 -9.59 20.14
CA ILE A 236 -12.13 -8.24 20.46
C ILE A 236 -13.32 -7.56 21.12
N PRO A 237 -13.18 -7.06 22.37
CA PRO A 237 -14.23 -6.32 23.03
C PRO A 237 -14.65 -5.17 22.12
N GLN A 238 -15.85 -5.27 21.56
CA GLN A 238 -16.50 -4.17 20.86
C GLN A 238 -16.93 -3.19 21.93
N ASN A 239 -15.97 -2.50 22.54
CA ASN A 239 -16.25 -1.41 23.44
C ASN A 239 -17.15 -0.41 22.71
N GLU A 240 -17.94 0.32 23.48
CA GLU A 240 -18.84 1.40 23.06
C GLU A 240 -18.25 2.36 22.00
N LEU A 241 -16.91 2.39 21.83
CA LEU A 241 -16.13 3.02 20.76
C LEU A 241 -16.76 2.98 19.36
N LEU A 242 -17.03 1.79 18.80
CA LEU A 242 -17.59 1.68 17.44
C LEU A 242 -18.99 2.30 17.35
N ASN A 243 -19.80 2.12 18.40
CA ASN A 243 -21.14 2.70 18.49
C ASN A 243 -21.07 4.24 18.68
N SER A 244 -20.09 4.75 19.44
CA SER A 244 -19.86 6.19 19.62
C SER A 244 -19.25 6.88 18.39
N PHE A 245 -18.55 6.16 17.50
CA PHE A 245 -18.12 6.70 16.19
C PHE A 245 -19.32 6.93 15.27
N SER A 246 -20.30 6.02 15.26
CA SER A 246 -21.56 6.21 14.54
C SER A 246 -22.44 7.32 15.11
N GLU A 247 -22.24 7.72 16.37
CA GLU A 247 -23.00 8.79 17.04
C GLU A 247 -22.29 10.15 17.06
N GLY A 248 -21.05 10.26 16.57
CA GLY A 248 -20.29 11.52 16.54
C GLY A 248 -19.97 12.10 17.93
N LYS A 249 -19.85 11.25 18.95
CA LYS A 249 -19.77 11.63 20.37
C LYS A 249 -18.35 11.77 20.93
N PHE A 250 -17.38 12.22 20.13
CA PHE A 250 -16.02 12.42 20.63
C PHE A 250 -15.55 13.86 20.50
N GLU A 251 -15.24 14.47 21.64
CA GLU A 251 -14.57 15.77 21.73
C GLU A 251 -13.03 15.62 21.76
N ASP A 252 -12.49 14.40 22.00
CA ASP A 252 -11.05 14.14 22.17
C ASP A 252 -10.52 12.97 21.30
N ILE A 253 -9.66 13.30 20.34
CA ILE A 253 -9.02 12.38 19.38
C ILE A 253 -7.95 11.50 20.06
N SER A 254 -7.36 11.93 21.18
CA SER A 254 -6.28 11.20 21.85
C SER A 254 -6.77 9.89 22.50
N ALA A 255 -7.92 9.93 23.16
CA ALA A 255 -8.58 8.77 23.75
C ALA A 255 -9.06 7.75 22.69
N ILE A 256 -9.41 8.21 21.49
CA ILE A 256 -9.73 7.35 20.35
C ILE A 256 -8.48 6.59 19.91
N ASN A 257 -7.36 7.29 19.72
CA ASN A 257 -6.11 6.69 19.27
C ASN A 257 -5.58 5.66 20.27
N GLU A 258 -5.70 5.90 21.57
CA GLU A 258 -5.29 4.95 22.61
C GLU A 258 -6.09 3.63 22.52
N LYS A 259 -7.42 3.72 22.51
CA LYS A 259 -8.28 2.53 22.47
C LYS A 259 -8.25 1.80 21.11
N VAL A 260 -8.13 2.53 20.01
CA VAL A 260 -7.88 1.93 18.69
C VAL A 260 -6.49 1.27 18.66
N GLY A 261 -5.51 1.84 19.37
CA GLY A 261 -4.21 1.26 19.59
C GLY A 261 -4.28 -0.11 20.28
N GLU A 262 -5.09 -0.25 21.34
CA GLU A 262 -5.31 -1.55 22.01
C GLU A 262 -5.88 -2.59 21.05
N TYR A 263 -6.84 -2.19 20.23
CA TYR A 263 -7.44 -3.08 19.23
C TYR A 263 -6.41 -3.59 18.22
N HIS A 264 -5.59 -2.68 17.70
CA HIS A 264 -4.51 -3.03 16.79
C HIS A 264 -3.43 -3.86 17.48
N ALA A 265 -3.13 -3.63 18.76
CA ALA A 265 -2.15 -4.42 19.51
C ALA A 265 -2.59 -5.89 19.65
N ILE A 266 -3.88 -6.17 19.84
CA ILE A 266 -4.41 -7.55 19.87
C ILE A 266 -4.18 -8.24 18.53
N VAL A 267 -4.50 -7.56 17.42
CA VAL A 267 -4.28 -8.10 16.06
C VAL A 267 -2.78 -8.28 15.78
N ASN A 268 -1.94 -7.31 16.19
CA ASN A 268 -0.50 -7.39 16.06
C ASN A 268 0.04 -8.65 16.74
N ASN A 269 -0.28 -8.85 18.01
CA ASN A 269 0.17 -10.01 18.78
C ASN A 269 -0.29 -11.33 18.15
N ALA A 270 -1.52 -11.37 17.62
CA ALA A 270 -2.03 -12.55 16.92
C ALA A 270 -1.27 -12.85 15.62
N ILE A 271 -0.74 -11.85 14.92
CA ILE A 271 0.11 -12.05 13.74
C ILE A 271 1.52 -12.50 14.16
N GLU A 272 2.07 -11.91 15.24
CA GLU A 272 3.39 -12.29 15.78
C GLU A 272 3.47 -13.75 16.22
N GLU A 273 2.37 -14.35 16.66
CA GLU A 273 2.29 -15.79 16.97
C GLU A 273 2.67 -16.69 15.77
N PHE A 274 2.62 -16.17 14.54
CA PHE A 274 2.83 -16.93 13.30
C PHE A 274 4.12 -16.53 12.56
N THR A 275 4.87 -15.53 13.03
CA THR A 275 6.10 -15.08 12.36
C THR A 275 7.23 -16.10 12.55
N ASP A 276 8.15 -16.13 11.60
CA ASP A 276 9.38 -16.92 11.70
C ASP A 276 10.60 -16.01 11.84
N PRO A 277 11.66 -16.43 12.56
CA PRO A 277 12.89 -15.67 12.65
C PRO A 277 13.49 -15.33 11.28
N ILE A 278 14.14 -14.17 11.19
CA ILE A 278 14.93 -13.83 10.01
C ILE A 278 16.10 -14.84 9.89
N PRO A 279 16.35 -15.43 8.70
CA PRO A 279 17.49 -16.31 8.48
C PRO A 279 18.80 -15.63 8.91
N SER A 280 19.67 -16.34 9.63
CA SER A 280 20.91 -15.76 10.19
C SER A 280 21.91 -15.29 9.13
N ASP A 281 21.84 -15.84 7.92
CA ASP A 281 22.64 -15.50 6.76
C ASP A 281 21.97 -14.47 5.84
N HIS A 282 20.77 -13.98 6.20
CA HIS A 282 20.07 -12.98 5.42
C HIS A 282 20.88 -11.69 5.34
N LYS A 283 21.11 -11.24 4.11
CA LYS A 283 21.67 -9.93 3.78
C LYS A 283 20.58 -9.12 3.12
N PHE A 284 20.40 -7.90 3.61
CA PHE A 284 19.54 -6.94 2.94
C PHE A 284 20.09 -6.65 1.54
N LYS A 285 19.17 -6.42 0.60
CA LYS A 285 19.49 -6.23 -0.81
C LYS A 285 20.60 -5.21 -1.08
N LEU A 286 20.57 -4.07 -0.38
CA LEU A 286 21.61 -3.05 -0.47
C LEU A 286 22.65 -3.28 0.63
N SER A 287 23.93 -3.25 0.26
CA SER A 287 25.01 -3.22 1.26
C SER A 287 24.94 -1.95 2.10
N ASN A 288 25.60 -1.93 3.27
CA ASN A 288 25.64 -0.74 4.12
C ASN A 288 26.21 0.49 3.38
N GLU A 289 27.25 0.27 2.55
CA GLU A 289 27.85 1.28 1.68
C GLU A 289 26.84 1.80 0.65
N GLN A 290 26.18 0.90 -0.10
CA GLN A 290 25.17 1.28 -1.10
C GLN A 290 23.98 2.00 -0.47
N ARG A 291 23.54 1.55 0.72
CA ARG A 291 22.42 2.16 1.42
C ARG A 291 22.77 3.56 1.95
N ASN A 292 24.03 3.82 2.33
CA ASN A 292 24.53 5.17 2.66
C ASN A 292 24.65 6.05 1.41
N PHE A 293 25.13 5.47 0.31
CA PHE A 293 25.18 6.15 -0.99
C PHE A 293 23.78 6.57 -1.46
N VAL A 294 22.78 5.69 -1.33
CA VAL A 294 21.38 6.00 -1.62
C VAL A 294 20.86 7.16 -0.77
N ASP A 295 21.14 7.16 0.54
CA ASP A 295 20.74 8.29 1.41
C ASP A 295 21.31 9.61 0.90
N LYS A 296 22.61 9.62 0.57
CA LYS A 296 23.30 10.81 0.08
C LYS A 296 22.72 11.30 -1.24
N ILE A 297 22.63 10.42 -2.24
CA ILE A 297 22.23 10.80 -3.60
C ILE A 297 20.76 11.21 -3.68
N PHE A 298 19.87 10.52 -2.97
CA PHE A 298 18.44 10.84 -3.05
C PHE A 298 17.99 11.91 -2.05
N ALA A 299 18.90 12.48 -1.24
CA ALA A 299 18.62 13.65 -0.40
C ALA A 299 18.39 14.93 -1.22
N PHE A 300 18.93 15.02 -2.44
CA PHE A 300 18.74 16.17 -3.31
C PHE A 300 17.26 16.35 -3.69
N LYS A 301 16.81 17.61 -3.69
CA LYS A 301 15.41 17.95 -3.92
C LYS A 301 15.03 17.98 -5.40
N ASN A 302 15.95 18.29 -6.29
CA ASN A 302 15.69 18.31 -7.73
C ASN A 302 16.38 17.13 -8.43
N THR A 303 15.84 16.76 -9.60
CA THR A 303 16.31 15.57 -10.32
C THR A 303 17.66 15.84 -10.98
N GLU A 304 17.92 17.07 -11.38
CA GLU A 304 19.18 17.51 -11.97
C GLU A 304 20.37 17.33 -11.03
N GLU A 305 20.23 17.70 -9.75
CA GLU A 305 21.25 17.48 -8.72
C GLU A 305 21.50 16.00 -8.46
N ILE A 306 20.45 15.16 -8.52
CA ILE A 306 20.61 13.70 -8.40
C ILE A 306 21.49 13.18 -9.54
N PHE A 307 21.16 13.51 -10.80
CA PHE A 307 21.92 13.07 -11.96
C PHE A 307 23.34 13.63 -11.96
N LYS A 308 23.50 14.92 -11.63
CA LYS A 308 24.83 15.53 -11.51
C LYS A 308 25.67 14.83 -10.45
N SER A 309 25.10 14.57 -9.28
CA SER A 309 25.83 13.93 -8.18
C SER A 309 26.23 12.49 -8.51
N LEU A 310 25.41 11.75 -9.26
CA LEU A 310 25.81 10.44 -9.78
C LEU A 310 27.02 10.56 -10.72
N ILE A 311 27.00 11.52 -11.65
CA ILE A 311 28.11 11.77 -12.59
C ILE A 311 29.37 12.21 -11.85
N ASP A 312 29.24 13.06 -10.83
CA ASP A 312 30.36 13.52 -10.01
C ASP A 312 31.00 12.35 -9.25
N GLU A 313 30.19 11.43 -8.69
CA GLU A 313 30.68 10.23 -7.99
C GLU A 313 31.33 9.22 -8.94
N ILE A 314 30.84 9.08 -10.17
CA ILE A 314 31.46 8.21 -11.20
C ILE A 314 32.89 8.69 -11.53
N HIS A 315 33.13 10.00 -11.51
CA HIS A 315 34.44 10.60 -11.79
C HIS A 315 35.27 10.86 -10.53
N ASN A 316 34.77 10.51 -9.35
CA ASN A 316 35.45 10.75 -8.09
C ASN A 316 36.61 9.77 -7.90
N VAL A 317 37.85 10.28 -7.95
CA VAL A 317 39.07 9.48 -7.82
C VAL A 317 39.28 8.90 -6.41
N GLU A 318 38.58 9.42 -5.40
CA GLU A 318 38.62 8.93 -4.02
C GLU A 318 37.51 7.91 -3.73
N ALA A 319 36.53 7.74 -4.62
CA ALA A 319 35.44 6.78 -4.44
C ALA A 319 35.94 5.34 -4.59
N SER A 320 35.31 4.42 -3.84
CA SER A 320 35.58 3.00 -3.99
C SER A 320 35.11 2.49 -5.36
N GLU A 321 35.73 1.42 -5.87
CA GLU A 321 35.28 0.78 -7.11
C GLU A 321 33.80 0.34 -7.04
N THR A 322 33.38 -0.20 -5.88
CA THR A 322 31.99 -0.57 -5.61
C THR A 322 31.04 0.61 -5.76
N THR A 323 31.42 1.78 -5.21
CA THR A 323 30.62 3.01 -5.28
C THR A 323 30.51 3.52 -6.72
N VAL A 324 31.62 3.57 -7.46
CA VAL A 324 31.63 4.01 -8.87
C VAL A 324 30.76 3.09 -9.74
N GLN A 325 30.88 1.77 -9.57
CA GLN A 325 30.06 0.80 -10.31
C GLN A 325 28.57 0.95 -9.99
N PHE A 326 28.23 1.14 -8.71
CA PHE A 326 26.84 1.33 -8.30
C PHE A 326 26.26 2.65 -8.80
N ALA A 327 27.04 3.73 -8.77
CA ALA A 327 26.65 5.03 -9.32
C ALA A 327 26.36 4.94 -10.83
N GLN A 328 27.21 4.25 -11.59
CA GLN A 328 27.01 4.02 -13.02
C GLN A 328 25.75 3.20 -13.30
N GLN A 329 25.54 2.08 -12.59
CA GLN A 329 24.34 1.26 -12.72
C GLN A 329 23.06 2.03 -12.43
N LEU A 330 23.10 2.88 -11.41
CA LEU A 330 21.98 3.73 -11.04
C LEU A 330 21.71 4.78 -12.11
N LEU A 331 22.74 5.46 -12.62
CA LEU A 331 22.62 6.43 -13.71
C LEU A 331 21.98 5.78 -14.96
N ASP A 332 22.49 4.62 -15.38
CA ASP A 332 21.95 3.86 -16.52
C ASP A 332 20.48 3.48 -16.30
N THR A 333 20.14 3.06 -15.07
CA THR A 333 18.77 2.72 -14.69
C THR A 333 17.84 3.93 -14.82
N LEU A 334 18.23 5.10 -14.28
CA LEU A 334 17.41 6.30 -14.34
C LEU A 334 17.25 6.83 -15.77
N GLN A 335 18.32 6.79 -16.57
CA GLN A 335 18.29 7.20 -17.99
C GLN A 335 17.41 6.28 -18.86
N SER A 336 17.18 5.03 -18.44
CA SER A 336 16.28 4.12 -19.15
C SER A 336 14.78 4.45 -18.97
N LYS A 337 14.43 5.23 -17.95
CA LYS A 337 13.04 5.59 -17.60
C LYS A 337 12.56 6.82 -18.37
N SER A 338 11.25 7.10 -18.29
CA SER A 338 10.73 8.43 -18.68
C SER A 338 11.28 9.51 -17.74
N LEU A 339 12.04 10.45 -18.29
CA LEU A 339 12.56 11.60 -17.54
C LEU A 339 11.44 12.54 -17.06
N LEU A 340 10.33 12.62 -17.81
CA LEU A 340 9.14 13.36 -17.41
C LEU A 340 8.51 12.72 -16.16
N SER A 341 8.34 11.40 -16.16
CA SER A 341 7.85 10.67 -15.00
C SER A 341 8.74 10.83 -13.77
N LEU A 342 10.07 10.81 -13.94
CA LEU A 342 11.02 11.06 -12.84
C LEU A 342 10.80 12.45 -12.21
N LYS A 343 10.63 13.50 -13.03
CA LYS A 343 10.31 14.85 -12.52
C LYS A 343 8.97 14.90 -11.80
N ILE A 344 7.93 14.26 -12.34
CA ILE A 344 6.61 14.20 -11.71
C ILE A 344 6.70 13.51 -10.33
N ALA A 345 7.35 12.34 -10.27
CA ALA A 345 7.51 11.63 -9.01
C ALA A 345 8.35 12.41 -8.00
N ASN A 346 9.41 13.11 -8.44
CA ASN A 346 10.19 13.96 -7.58
C ASN A 346 9.34 15.04 -6.90
N GLU A 347 8.52 15.77 -7.67
CA GLU A 347 7.63 16.79 -7.15
C GLU A 347 6.56 16.22 -6.20
N LEU A 348 5.94 15.09 -6.59
CA LEU A 348 4.95 14.42 -5.75
C LEU A 348 5.54 13.94 -4.42
N LEU A 349 6.74 13.34 -4.42
CA LEU A 349 7.39 12.85 -3.20
C LEU A 349 7.82 13.99 -2.27
N ASN A 350 8.39 15.06 -2.84
CA ASN A 350 8.77 16.24 -2.07
C ASN A 350 7.55 16.93 -1.43
N ALA A 351 6.45 17.06 -2.19
CA ALA A 351 5.21 17.63 -1.68
C ALA A 351 4.53 16.70 -0.66
N GLY A 352 4.46 15.40 -0.97
CA GLY A 352 3.85 14.34 -0.16
C GLY A 352 4.50 14.13 1.21
N ALA A 353 5.79 14.45 1.35
CA ALA A 353 6.47 14.54 2.64
C ALA A 353 5.80 15.54 3.61
N ASN A 354 5.21 16.61 3.06
CA ASN A 354 4.60 17.70 3.81
C ASN A 354 3.06 17.69 3.78
N TYR A 355 2.45 16.80 3.00
CA TYR A 355 1.00 16.67 2.91
C TYR A 355 0.42 15.75 3.99
N ASN A 356 -0.88 15.92 4.24
CA ASN A 356 -1.66 14.85 4.87
C ASN A 356 -2.02 13.80 3.81
N ASN A 357 -2.45 12.61 4.25
CA ASN A 357 -2.78 11.49 3.37
C ASN A 357 -3.82 11.86 2.30
N LYS A 358 -4.90 12.58 2.65
CA LYS A 358 -5.94 12.99 1.69
C LYS A 358 -5.36 13.89 0.60
N ALA A 359 -4.61 14.92 0.98
CA ALA A 359 -4.03 15.89 0.06
C ALA A 359 -3.02 15.25 -0.91
N ALA A 360 -2.19 14.32 -0.43
CA ALA A 360 -1.27 13.58 -1.27
C ALA A 360 -1.99 12.71 -2.31
N ILE A 361 -2.96 11.91 -1.89
CA ILE A 361 -3.74 11.04 -2.79
C ILE A 361 -4.55 11.89 -3.79
N THR A 362 -5.15 13.00 -3.36
CA THR A 362 -5.85 13.92 -4.27
C THR A 362 -4.89 14.55 -5.30
N GLN A 363 -3.67 14.93 -4.89
CA GLN A 363 -2.70 15.50 -5.82
C GLN A 363 -2.26 14.46 -6.87
N GLU A 364 -2.06 13.21 -6.47
CA GLU A 364 -1.79 12.11 -7.41
C GLU A 364 -2.94 11.91 -8.41
N LEU A 365 -4.20 11.93 -7.95
CA LEU A 365 -5.38 11.86 -8.82
C LEU A 365 -5.35 12.98 -9.87
N ILE A 366 -5.13 14.24 -9.46
CA ILE A 366 -5.08 15.39 -10.38
C ILE A 366 -3.97 15.22 -11.43
N VAL A 367 -2.80 14.74 -11.01
CA VAL A 367 -1.67 14.51 -11.92
C VAL A 367 -1.98 13.37 -12.89
N ALA A 368 -2.57 12.27 -12.42
CA ALA A 368 -2.99 11.15 -13.25
C ALA A 368 -4.02 11.58 -14.31
N GLU A 369 -5.05 12.33 -13.92
CA GLU A 369 -6.04 12.85 -14.87
C GLU A 369 -5.41 13.75 -15.91
N ASN A 370 -4.59 14.72 -15.50
CA ASN A 370 -3.93 15.63 -16.43
C ASN A 370 -3.01 14.88 -17.40
N LEU A 371 -2.33 13.83 -16.94
CA LEU A 371 -1.47 13.00 -17.78
C LEU A 371 -2.30 12.23 -18.83
N LEU A 372 -3.43 11.66 -18.43
CA LEU A 372 -4.33 10.91 -19.32
C LEU A 372 -5.06 11.80 -20.33
N LEU A 373 -5.46 13.01 -19.92
CA LEU A 373 -6.14 13.98 -20.78
C LEU A 373 -5.19 14.62 -21.81
N ASN A 374 -3.89 14.65 -21.54
CA ASN A 374 -2.88 15.13 -22.48
C ASN A 374 -2.49 14.03 -23.48
N SER A 375 -3.45 13.56 -24.28
CA SER A 375 -3.30 12.39 -25.14
C SER A 375 -2.42 12.59 -26.39
N GLN A 376 -1.99 13.83 -26.67
CA GLN A 376 -1.03 14.10 -27.74
C GLN A 376 0.40 13.79 -27.24
N SER A 377 0.87 12.57 -27.52
CA SER A 377 2.25 12.11 -27.24
C SER A 377 2.66 12.21 -25.76
N ASN A 378 1.92 11.54 -24.88
CA ASN A 378 2.35 11.34 -23.50
C ASN A 378 3.21 10.06 -23.37
N ASP A 379 4.23 10.10 -22.50
CA ASP A 379 5.10 8.94 -22.26
C ASP A 379 4.32 7.75 -21.69
N PHE A 380 3.19 7.99 -21.02
CA PHE A 380 2.33 6.94 -20.49
C PHE A 380 1.77 6.02 -21.58
N ILE A 381 1.15 6.59 -22.62
CA ILE A 381 0.56 5.80 -23.71
C ILE A 381 1.65 5.07 -24.49
N GLU A 382 2.79 5.72 -24.75
CA GLU A 382 3.94 5.08 -25.40
C GLU A 382 4.49 3.92 -24.56
N GLY A 383 4.77 4.16 -23.28
CA GLY A 383 5.31 3.19 -22.34
C GLY A 383 4.40 1.96 -22.20
N VAL A 384 3.11 2.18 -21.93
CA VAL A 384 2.12 1.10 -21.84
C VAL A 384 1.97 0.35 -23.16
N SER A 385 1.95 1.05 -24.29
CA SER A 385 1.84 0.42 -25.61
C SER A 385 3.03 -0.50 -25.88
N LYS A 386 4.27 -0.02 -25.70
CA LYS A 386 5.48 -0.82 -25.98
C LYS A 386 5.74 -1.93 -24.96
N LYS A 387 5.45 -1.72 -23.67
CA LYS A 387 5.74 -2.70 -22.62
C LYS A 387 4.64 -3.73 -22.44
N LEU A 388 3.37 -3.33 -22.47
CA LEU A 388 2.24 -4.17 -22.06
C LEU A 388 1.36 -4.65 -23.21
N ILE A 389 1.16 -3.83 -24.24
CA ILE A 389 0.28 -4.15 -25.38
C ILE A 389 1.07 -4.86 -26.49
N GLU A 390 2.06 -4.19 -27.05
CA GLU A 390 2.91 -4.69 -28.14
C GLU A 390 4.03 -5.61 -27.62
N LYS A 391 4.47 -5.41 -26.37
CA LYS A 391 5.53 -6.17 -25.69
C LYS A 391 6.89 -6.14 -26.42
N THR A 392 7.20 -5.05 -27.12
CA THR A 392 8.51 -4.79 -27.74
C THR A 392 9.57 -4.38 -26.72
N ASN A 393 9.14 -3.89 -25.55
CA ASN A 393 9.97 -3.40 -24.46
C ASN A 393 10.87 -2.18 -24.79
N ALA A 394 10.61 -1.48 -25.89
CA ALA A 394 11.42 -0.37 -26.39
C ALA A 394 10.59 0.93 -26.56
N PRO A 395 10.16 1.58 -25.47
CA PRO A 395 9.49 2.88 -25.53
C PRO A 395 10.41 3.99 -26.02
N THR A 396 9.85 4.91 -26.80
CA THR A 396 10.53 6.13 -27.23
C THR A 396 10.05 7.32 -26.43
N TRP A 397 10.74 7.61 -25.32
CA TRP A 397 10.39 8.75 -24.46
C TRP A 397 10.50 10.11 -25.17
N LYS A 398 9.56 11.00 -24.85
CA LYS A 398 9.40 12.35 -25.43
C LYS A 398 10.63 13.23 -25.24
N TYR A 399 11.25 13.15 -24.07
CA TYR A 399 12.45 13.92 -23.71
C TYR A 399 13.65 12.99 -23.55
N LYS A 400 14.81 13.42 -24.05
CA LYS A 400 16.07 12.68 -23.91
C LYS A 400 16.95 13.25 -22.82
N GLU A 401 16.79 14.54 -22.52
CA GLU A 401 17.53 15.24 -21.47
C GLU A 401 16.58 15.95 -20.49
N LEU A 402 16.97 16.04 -19.22
CA LEU A 402 16.16 16.71 -18.17
C LEU A 402 15.92 18.19 -18.46
N SER A 403 16.87 18.85 -19.13
CA SER A 403 16.83 20.27 -19.48
C SER A 403 15.84 20.59 -20.59
N GLU A 404 15.41 19.59 -21.37
CA GLU A 404 14.43 19.76 -22.45
C GLU A 404 13.00 19.87 -21.92
N ILE A 405 12.75 19.43 -20.69
CA ILE A 405 11.42 19.35 -20.10
C ILE A 405 10.96 20.76 -19.68
N PRO A 406 9.91 21.34 -20.31
CA PRO A 406 9.44 22.67 -19.97
C PRO A 406 8.84 22.69 -18.56
N ILE A 407 9.24 23.66 -17.74
CA ILE A 407 8.69 23.86 -16.39
C ILE A 407 7.17 24.03 -16.45
N GLN A 408 6.66 24.72 -17.48
CA GLN A 408 5.22 24.92 -17.68
C GLN A 408 4.48 23.61 -17.92
N GLU A 409 5.10 22.60 -18.55
CA GLU A 409 4.49 21.29 -18.74
C GLU A 409 4.33 20.57 -17.40
N ILE A 410 5.38 20.58 -16.55
CA ILE A 410 5.30 20.05 -15.19
C ILE A 410 4.22 20.79 -14.39
N HIS A 411 4.26 22.12 -14.32
CA HIS A 411 3.26 22.89 -13.56
C HIS A 411 1.82 22.61 -14.04
N SER A 412 1.64 22.46 -15.36
CA SER A 412 0.34 22.13 -15.96
C SER A 412 -0.20 20.79 -15.47
N LEU A 413 0.64 19.78 -15.26
CA LEU A 413 0.22 18.47 -14.76
C LEU A 413 -0.25 18.52 -13.30
N PHE A 414 0.29 19.43 -12.48
CA PHE A 414 -0.06 19.57 -11.07
C PHE A 414 -1.24 20.52 -10.81
N THR A 415 -1.72 21.21 -11.85
CA THR A 415 -2.77 22.22 -11.72
C THR A 415 -4.16 21.60 -11.84
N ASN A 416 -5.06 21.97 -10.92
CA ASN A 416 -6.49 21.70 -11.04
C ASN A 416 -7.08 22.63 -12.13
N LYS A 417 -7.44 22.05 -13.29
CA LYS A 417 -7.96 22.77 -14.47
C LYS A 417 -9.47 22.53 -14.63
N SER A 418 -10.17 23.42 -15.33
CA SER A 418 -11.57 23.18 -15.69
C SER A 418 -11.81 21.92 -16.52
N SER A 419 -10.77 21.35 -17.13
CA SER A 419 -10.83 20.12 -17.92
C SER A 419 -10.77 18.85 -17.09
N ILE A 420 -10.31 18.90 -15.82
CA ILE A 420 -10.30 17.70 -14.98
C ILE A 420 -11.71 17.37 -14.51
N LYS A 421 -12.02 16.08 -14.41
CA LYS A 421 -13.35 15.60 -14.06
C LYS A 421 -13.49 15.38 -12.57
N TYR A 422 -12.49 14.76 -11.93
CA TYR A 422 -12.50 14.51 -10.50
C TYR A 422 -11.39 15.33 -9.83
N SER A 423 -11.78 16.46 -9.25
CA SER A 423 -10.90 17.33 -8.46
C SER A 423 -10.77 16.92 -7.00
N GLU A 424 -11.63 15.99 -6.55
CA GLU A 424 -11.68 15.51 -5.18
C GLU A 424 -11.95 14.01 -5.15
N LEU A 425 -11.44 13.34 -4.12
CA LEU A 425 -11.71 11.92 -3.84
C LEU A 425 -13.16 11.73 -3.42
N GLN A 426 -13.68 10.52 -3.61
CA GLN A 426 -15.03 10.16 -3.13
C GLN A 426 -15.17 10.42 -1.64
N ASP A 427 -16.24 11.11 -1.25
CA ASP A 427 -16.64 11.24 0.15
C ASP A 427 -17.41 9.99 0.58
N PHE A 428 -16.92 9.34 1.63
CA PHE A 428 -17.52 8.14 2.22
C PHE A 428 -18.32 8.43 3.48
N GLY A 429 -18.64 9.70 3.76
CA GLY A 429 -19.44 10.11 4.91
C GLY A 429 -18.78 9.68 6.22
N ASN A 430 -17.48 9.97 6.35
CA ASN A 430 -16.67 9.51 7.47
C ASN A 430 -17.11 10.25 8.74
N GLY A 431 -18.04 9.65 9.50
CA GLY A 431 -18.25 10.01 10.89
C GLY A 431 -16.93 9.92 11.66
N GLN A 432 -16.20 11.04 11.68
CA GLN A 432 -15.15 11.48 12.61
C GLN A 432 -14.02 10.51 13.06
N PHE A 433 -13.82 9.32 12.47
CA PHE A 433 -12.77 8.42 12.95
C PHE A 433 -11.34 8.94 12.64
N LEU A 434 -11.03 9.11 11.36
CA LEU A 434 -9.77 9.70 10.88
C LEU A 434 -10.11 10.56 9.66
N ASN A 435 -10.17 11.89 9.81
CA ASN A 435 -10.45 12.78 8.68
C ASN A 435 -9.27 12.80 7.71
N SER A 436 -8.11 13.20 8.19
CA SER A 436 -6.83 13.13 7.48
C SER A 436 -5.70 13.25 8.49
N TYR A 437 -4.52 12.75 8.17
CA TYR A 437 -3.37 12.75 9.08
C TYR A 437 -2.06 13.01 8.34
N ARG A 438 -1.07 13.57 9.04
CA ARG A 438 0.28 13.83 8.50
C ARG A 438 1.24 12.67 8.69
N HIS A 439 0.97 11.78 9.64
CA HIS A 439 1.72 10.55 9.86
C HIS A 439 0.74 9.41 10.08
N TYR A 440 1.08 8.21 9.62
CA TYR A 440 0.24 7.05 9.85
C TYR A 440 -0.03 6.89 11.36
N PRO A 441 -1.30 6.76 11.77
CA PRO A 441 -1.65 6.75 13.19
C PRO A 441 -1.18 5.48 13.91
N PHE A 442 -0.95 4.40 13.16
CA PHE A 442 -0.52 3.11 13.69
C PHE A 442 0.68 2.61 12.89
N ASN A 443 1.80 2.38 13.57
CA ASN A 443 2.96 1.69 13.02
C ASN A 443 3.14 0.36 13.76
N MET A 444 2.98 -0.74 13.03
CA MET A 444 3.13 -2.11 13.54
C MET A 444 4.42 -2.77 12.99
N GLY A 445 5.27 -1.99 12.32
CA GLY A 445 6.52 -2.47 11.71
C GLY A 445 7.70 -2.48 12.68
N LEU A 446 8.90 -2.37 12.11
CA LEU A 446 10.15 -2.26 12.85
C LEU A 446 10.40 -0.81 13.31
N PRO A 447 11.26 -0.58 14.31
CA PRO A 447 11.70 0.76 14.68
C PRO A 447 12.33 1.51 13.51
N SER A 448 11.98 2.79 13.35
CA SER A 448 12.56 3.67 12.34
C SER A 448 13.97 4.12 12.71
N GLU A 449 14.74 4.54 11.71
CA GLU A 449 16.06 5.17 11.93
C GLU A 449 15.93 6.43 12.79
N THR A 450 14.87 7.23 12.59
CA THR A 450 14.58 8.41 13.41
C THR A 450 14.35 8.05 14.87
N GLU A 451 13.57 7.01 15.16
CA GLU A 451 13.31 6.60 16.54
C GLU A 451 14.59 6.14 17.25
N ILE A 452 15.45 5.42 16.53
CA ILE A 452 16.76 4.97 17.03
C ILE A 452 17.69 6.18 17.26
N LYS A 453 17.72 7.13 16.32
CA LYS A 453 18.48 8.38 16.45
C LYS A 453 18.03 9.17 17.67
N ASP A 454 16.72 9.34 17.86
CA ASP A 454 16.17 10.11 18.97
C ASP A 454 16.56 9.48 20.32
N TYR A 455 16.53 8.14 20.42
CA TYR A 455 17.02 7.45 21.61
C TYR A 455 18.52 7.71 21.84
N ILE A 456 19.36 7.56 20.82
CA ILE A 456 20.82 7.72 20.94
C ILE A 456 21.22 9.15 21.30
N THR A 457 20.55 10.13 20.70
CA THR A 457 20.81 11.57 20.90
C THR A 457 20.10 12.14 22.12
N GLY A 458 19.30 11.35 22.85
CA GLY A 458 18.58 11.78 24.05
C GLY A 458 17.31 12.61 23.78
N ASN A 459 16.89 12.69 22.52
CA ASN A 459 15.69 13.40 22.06
C ASN A 459 14.40 12.56 22.15
N ASP A 460 14.48 11.32 22.66
CA ASP A 460 13.32 10.43 22.88
C ASP A 460 12.44 10.81 24.08
N GLY A 461 12.74 11.93 24.74
CA GLY A 461 12.04 12.41 25.93
C GLY A 461 12.51 11.75 27.24
N SER A 462 13.50 10.85 27.20
CA SER A 462 14.03 10.19 28.40
C SER A 462 14.85 11.13 29.30
N LYS A 463 15.27 12.31 28.80
CA LYS A 463 16.16 13.27 29.47
C LYS A 463 17.52 12.68 29.85
N ARG A 464 17.95 11.63 29.15
CA ARG A 464 19.26 11.00 29.32
C ARG A 464 20.38 11.96 28.92
N ASP A 465 21.42 12.05 29.75
CA ASP A 465 22.52 13.01 29.63
C ASP A 465 23.87 12.38 29.23
N TYR A 466 23.91 11.06 29.02
CA TYR A 466 25.07 10.32 28.55
C TYR A 466 24.85 9.76 27.12
N ALA A 467 25.88 9.20 26.48
CA ALA A 467 25.74 8.44 25.22
C ALA A 467 25.47 6.96 25.56
N PRO A 468 24.61 6.21 24.85
CA PRO A 468 24.31 4.83 25.23
C PRO A 468 25.35 3.87 24.64
N THR A 469 25.41 2.65 25.16
CA THR A 469 26.14 1.53 24.56
C THR A 469 25.29 0.84 23.50
N ARG A 470 25.92 0.09 22.57
CA ARG A 470 25.18 -0.74 21.58
C ARG A 470 24.19 -1.69 22.24
N LYS A 471 24.57 -2.29 23.39
CA LYS A 471 23.74 -3.23 24.14
C LYS A 471 22.52 -2.56 24.75
N GLU A 472 22.65 -1.34 25.26
CA GLU A 472 21.53 -0.57 25.81
C GLU A 472 20.50 -0.23 24.72
N VAL A 473 20.96 0.20 23.54
CA VAL A 473 20.07 0.45 22.38
C VAL A 473 19.33 -0.82 21.99
N LEU A 474 20.02 -1.95 21.81
CA LEU A 474 19.38 -3.23 21.47
C LEU A 474 18.34 -3.66 22.51
N ASN A 475 18.69 -3.59 23.79
CA ASN A 475 17.78 -3.96 24.88
C ASN A 475 16.54 -3.05 24.92
N LYS A 476 16.72 -1.75 24.74
CA LYS A 476 15.64 -0.76 24.70
C LYS A 476 14.62 -1.12 23.62
N PHE A 477 15.08 -1.31 22.39
CA PHE A 477 14.20 -1.55 21.25
C PHE A 477 13.59 -2.95 21.27
N THR A 478 14.36 -3.97 21.63
CA THR A 478 13.84 -5.33 21.78
C THR A 478 12.73 -5.40 22.82
N THR A 479 12.89 -4.69 23.94
CA THR A 479 11.86 -4.60 24.99
C THR A 479 10.64 -3.81 24.51
N LYS A 480 10.86 -2.62 23.92
CA LYS A 480 9.78 -1.75 23.43
C LYS A 480 8.92 -2.43 22.36
N TYR A 481 9.54 -3.24 21.50
CA TYR A 481 8.87 -3.96 20.42
C TYR A 481 8.57 -5.42 20.79
N HIS A 482 8.53 -5.78 22.08
CA HIS A 482 8.11 -7.10 22.57
C HIS A 482 8.81 -8.30 21.91
N ASN A 483 10.12 -8.19 21.63
CA ASN A 483 10.90 -9.20 20.91
C ASN A 483 10.41 -9.51 19.48
N LYS A 484 9.73 -8.56 18.82
CA LYS A 484 9.28 -8.68 17.43
C LYS A 484 10.42 -9.11 16.51
N VAL A 485 10.10 -10.04 15.62
CA VAL A 485 11.02 -10.55 14.60
C VAL A 485 11.59 -9.40 13.77
N GLY A 486 12.91 -9.36 13.62
CA GLY A 486 13.62 -8.37 12.81
C GLY A 486 14.08 -7.12 13.53
N VAL A 487 13.60 -6.84 14.76
CA VAL A 487 14.05 -5.68 15.54
C VAL A 487 15.56 -5.73 15.78
N ASN A 488 16.09 -6.86 16.22
CA ASN A 488 17.53 -7.02 16.44
C ASN A 488 18.34 -6.81 15.17
N TRP A 489 17.89 -7.35 14.04
CA TRP A 489 18.56 -7.16 12.75
C TRP A 489 18.56 -5.67 12.37
N LYS A 490 17.39 -5.02 12.44
CA LYS A 490 17.20 -3.62 12.07
C LYS A 490 18.06 -2.68 12.91
N VAL A 491 18.00 -2.83 14.23
CA VAL A 491 18.76 -1.98 15.14
C VAL A 491 20.26 -2.16 14.89
N ASN A 492 20.77 -3.39 14.81
CA ASN A 492 22.20 -3.61 14.51
C ASN A 492 22.62 -2.99 13.17
N ASN A 493 21.83 -3.17 12.12
CA ASN A 493 22.13 -2.60 10.81
C ASN A 493 22.19 -1.06 10.85
N VAL A 494 21.26 -0.41 11.54
CA VAL A 494 21.27 1.05 11.73
C VAL A 494 22.47 1.50 12.55
N LEU A 495 22.80 0.79 13.64
CA LEU A 495 23.97 1.10 14.46
C LEU A 495 25.27 1.00 13.64
N GLU A 496 25.41 -0.01 12.80
CA GLU A 496 26.58 -0.16 11.92
C GLU A 496 26.71 0.97 10.90
N ARG A 497 25.59 1.46 10.36
CA ARG A 497 25.58 2.48 9.30
C ARG A 497 25.69 3.91 9.83
N LYS A 498 25.04 4.20 10.95
CA LYS A 498 24.74 5.57 11.41
C LYS A 498 25.38 5.92 12.75
N THR A 499 26.22 5.06 13.32
CA THR A 499 26.91 5.36 14.58
C THR A 499 28.41 5.16 14.49
N LYS A 500 29.13 5.91 15.33
CA LYS A 500 30.56 5.78 15.56
C LYS A 500 30.83 5.57 17.06
N GLU A 501 31.97 4.98 17.38
CA GLU A 501 32.43 4.86 18.76
C GLU A 501 32.64 6.24 19.38
N HIS A 502 32.36 6.37 20.67
CA HIS A 502 32.55 7.59 21.42
C HIS A 502 34.04 7.86 21.65
N GLU A 503 34.47 9.12 21.53
CA GLU A 503 35.89 9.51 21.47
C GLU A 503 36.69 9.15 22.73
N PHE A 504 36.01 9.09 23.88
CA PHE A 504 36.63 8.83 25.18
C PHE A 504 36.48 7.38 25.66
N ASP A 505 35.50 6.62 25.14
CA ASP A 505 35.25 5.24 25.54
C ASP A 505 34.47 4.50 24.44
N SER A 506 35.12 3.52 23.82
CA SER A 506 34.59 2.78 22.66
C SER A 506 33.38 1.90 22.97
N GLN A 507 33.00 1.72 24.25
CA GLN A 507 31.77 1.03 24.61
C GLN A 507 30.51 1.83 24.25
N TYR A 508 30.63 3.17 24.27
CA TYR A 508 29.53 4.08 23.97
C TYR A 508 29.54 4.49 22.51
N ILE A 509 28.37 4.84 22.00
CA ILE A 509 28.20 5.21 20.59
C ILE A 509 27.52 6.56 20.44
N ASN A 510 27.93 7.30 19.41
CA ASN A 510 27.34 8.55 18.99
C ASN A 510 26.72 8.38 17.59
N TRP A 511 25.64 9.12 17.34
CA TRP A 511 25.07 9.23 16.00
C TRP A 511 26.06 9.98 15.08
N ILE A 512 26.16 9.55 13.83
CA ILE A 512 26.91 10.27 12.78
C ILE A 512 25.97 11.33 12.22
N GLU A 513 26.28 12.61 12.45
CA GLU A 513 25.55 13.72 11.82
C GLU A 513 25.84 13.72 10.31
N GLU A 514 24.79 13.92 9.51
CA GLU A 514 24.82 13.89 8.04
C GLU A 514 25.28 15.22 7.43
#